data_AF-A0A969CP44-F1
#
_entry.id   AF-A0A969CP44-F1
#
_cell.length_a   1.000
_cell.length_b   1.000
_cell.length_c   1.000
_cell.angle_alpha   90.00
_cell.angle_beta   90.00
_cell.angle_gamma   90.00
#
_symmetry.space_group_name_H-M   'P 1'
#
loop_
_entity.id
_entity.type
_entity.pdbx_description
1 polymer ?
#
loop_
_entity_poly.entity_id
_entity_poly.type
_entity_poly.pdbx_seq_one_letter_code
_entity_poly.pdbx_strand_id
1 'polypeptide(L)' 'MAVVESRLGRATAFNSFFGPVNFEPGINTHIHDRLWKNLKTNNPDVQSLLKKGMLVEVSETGSQFKD' A
#
# COMPACT_ATOMS: atom_id res chain seq x y z
N MET A 1 -5.68 -3.03 10.08
CA MET A 1 -5.98 -3.13 8.65
C MET A 1 -5.37 -1.89 8.01
N ALA A 2 -4.63 -2.06 6.92
CA ALA A 2 -3.93 -0.98 6.26
C ALA A 2 -4.80 -0.46 5.12
N VAL A 3 -4.88 0.86 5.00
CA VAL A 3 -5.48 1.53 3.85
C VAL A 3 -4.35 2.03 2.97
N VAL A 4 -4.38 1.69 1.68
CA VAL A 4 -3.34 2.08 0.72
C VAL A 4 -3.99 2.69 -0.52
N GLU A 5 -3.63 3.93 -0.82
CA GLU A 5 -3.92 4.55 -2.11
C GLU A 5 -2.91 4.03 -3.14
N SER A 6 -3.41 3.49 -4.24
CA SER A 6 -2.63 3.05 -5.39
C SER A 6 -2.91 3.96 -6.57
N ARG A 7 -1.87 4.64 -7.05
CA ARG A 7 -1.90 5.49 -8.26
C ARG A 7 -1.46 4.73 -9.51
N LEU A 8 -1.42 3.40 -9.42
CA LEU A 8 -1.12 2.54 -10.56
C LEU A 8 -2.25 2.61 -11.57
N GLY A 9 -1.93 2.63 -12.87
CA GLY A 9 -2.95 2.67 -13.94
C GLY A 9 -3.71 1.36 -14.15
N ARG A 10 -3.34 0.28 -13.44
CA ARG A 10 -3.98 -1.03 -13.53
C ARG A 10 -3.82 -1.82 -12.23
N ALA A 11 -4.73 -2.77 -12.02
CA ALA A 11 -4.62 -3.76 -10.96
C ALA A 11 -3.25 -4.45 -11.02
N THR A 12 -2.52 -4.45 -9.92
CA THR A 12 -1.17 -5.02 -9.85
C THR A 12 -1.03 -5.88 -8.60
N ALA A 13 -0.57 -7.12 -8.80
CA ALA A 13 -0.31 -8.07 -7.73
C ALA A 13 1.14 -7.99 -7.28
N PHE A 14 1.36 -7.99 -5.97
CA PHE A 14 2.70 -8.11 -5.38
C PHE A 14 2.76 -9.32 -4.47
N ASN A 15 3.82 -10.10 -4.62
CA ASN A 15 4.04 -11.26 -3.77
C ASN A 15 4.65 -10.83 -2.43
N SER A 16 4.05 -11.35 -1.35
CA SER A 16 4.59 -11.30 0.01
C SER A 16 4.83 -12.73 0.50
N PHE A 17 5.59 -12.89 1.58
CA PHE A 17 5.81 -14.19 2.21
C PHE A 17 4.52 -14.87 2.70
N PHE A 18 3.49 -14.08 3.04
CA PHE A 18 2.22 -14.61 3.56
C PHE A 18 1.12 -14.72 2.48
N GLY A 19 1.46 -14.48 1.21
CA GLY A 19 0.54 -14.54 0.08
C GLY A 19 0.56 -13.28 -0.79
N PRO A 20 -0.08 -13.31 -1.97
CA PRO A 20 -0.16 -12.16 -2.86
C PRO A 20 -1.09 -11.07 -2.30
N VAL A 21 -0.78 -9.82 -2.62
CA VAL A 21 -1.67 -8.67 -2.39
C VAL A 21 -1.92 -7.99 -3.72
N ASN A 22 -3.19 -7.83 -4.07
CA ASN A 22 -3.60 -7.09 -5.26
C ASN A 22 -3.93 -5.66 -4.85
N PHE A 23 -3.35 -4.69 -5.57
CA PHE A 23 -3.74 -3.29 -5.46
C PHE A 23 -4.52 -2.90 -6.71
N GLU A 24 -5.78 -2.57 -6.50
CA GLU A 24 -6.60 -1.89 -7.50
C GLU A 24 -6.20 -0.41 -7.56
N PRO A 25 -6.33 0.26 -8.72
CA PRO A 25 -6.23 1.72 -8.79
C PRO A 25 -7.21 2.39 -7.81
N GLY A 26 -6.74 3.36 -7.04
CA GLY A 26 -7.52 4.04 -5.99
C GLY A 26 -7.27 3.50 -4.58
N ILE A 27 -8.28 3.59 -3.72
CA ILE A 27 -8.16 3.30 -2.28
C ILE A 27 -8.42 1.81 -2.01
N ASN A 28 -7.44 1.12 -1.44
CA ASN A 28 -7.51 -0.29 -1.05
C ASN A 28 -7.62 -0.37 0.48
N THR A 29 -8.78 -0.74 1.02
CA THR A 29 -9.06 -0.73 2.48
C THR A 29 -8.92 -2.08 3.18
N HIS A 30 -8.83 -3.18 2.43
CA HIS A 30 -8.87 -4.55 2.97
C HIS A 30 -7.49 -5.24 3.02
N ILE A 31 -6.42 -4.48 3.20
CA ILE A 31 -5.06 -5.04 3.21
C ILE A 31 -4.68 -5.41 4.65
N HIS A 32 -4.36 -6.68 4.88
CA HIS A 32 -3.89 -7.12 6.19
C HIS A 32 -2.56 -6.47 6.55
N ASP A 33 -2.44 -5.96 7.78
CA ASP A 33 -1.24 -5.25 8.26
C ASP A 33 0.04 -6.08 8.15
N ARG A 34 -0.07 -7.39 8.39
CA ARG A 34 1.08 -8.31 8.30
C ARG A 34 1.57 -8.47 6.85
N LEU A 35 0.64 -8.56 5.89
CA LEU A 35 0.95 -8.59 4.46
C LEU A 35 1.59 -7.27 4.03
N TRP A 36 0.97 -6.15 4.41
CA TRP A 36 1.45 -4.82 4.07
C TRP A 36 2.85 -4.55 4.64
N LYS A 37 3.08 -4.84 5.92
CA LYS A 37 4.39 -4.70 6.56
C LYS A 37 5.44 -5.57 5.87
N ASN A 38 5.10 -6.81 5.52
CA ASN A 38 6.03 -7.67 4.78
C ASN A 38 6.38 -7.09 3.40
N LEU A 39 5.40 -6.59 2.66
CA LEU A 39 5.62 -5.97 1.35
C LEU A 39 6.50 -4.72 1.44
N LYS A 40 6.21 -3.81 2.40
CA LYS A 40 7.03 -2.62 2.62
C LYS A 40 8.49 -2.96 2.91
N THR A 41 8.74 -4.01 3.70
CA THR A 41 10.09 -4.36 4.14
C THR A 41 10.86 -5.22 3.14
N ASN A 42 10.18 -6.11 2.39
CA ASN A 42 10.85 -7.16 1.63
C ASN A 42 10.58 -7.14 0.12
N ASN A 43 9.59 -6.37 -0.36
CA ASN A 43 9.29 -6.31 -1.79
C ASN A 43 9.93 -5.05 -2.42
N PRO A 44 10.98 -5.19 -3.25
CA PRO A 44 11.70 -4.04 -3.81
C PRO A 44 10.86 -3.19 -4.75
N ASP A 45 9.89 -3.79 -5.46
CA ASP A 45 8.97 -3.05 -6.32
C ASP A 45 8.05 -2.17 -5.49
N VAL A 46 7.48 -2.72 -4.41
CA VAL A 46 6.65 -1.95 -3.47
C VAL A 46 7.45 -0.81 -2.84
N GLN A 47 8.70 -1.05 -2.43
CA GLN A 47 9.58 0.00 -1.91
C GLN A 47 9.85 1.11 -2.93
N SER A 48 10.10 0.74 -4.19
CA SER A 48 10.30 1.69 -5.29
C SER A 48 9.04 2.51 -5.54
N LEU A 49 7.87 1.87 -5.54
CA LEU A 49 6.59 2.54 -5.74
C LEU A 49 6.23 3.49 -4.59
N LEU A 50 6.53 3.13 -3.35
CA LEU A 50 6.38 4.00 -2.18
C LEU A 50 7.28 5.24 -2.30
N LYS A 51 8.56 5.07 -2.67
CA LYS A 51 9.50 6.18 -2.88
C LYS A 51 9.05 7.13 -4.00
N LYS A 52 8.36 6.61 -5.02
CA LYS A 52 7.80 7.38 -6.13
C LYS A 52 6.43 7.99 -5.82
N GLY A 53 5.84 7.70 -4.66
CA GLY A 53 4.48 8.13 -4.31
C GLY A 53 3.38 7.46 -5.16
N MET A 54 3.69 6.31 -5.78
CA MET A 54 2.73 5.52 -6.56
C MET A 54 1.87 4.60 -5.69
N LEU A 55 2.39 4.24 -4.51
CA LEU A 55 1.64 3.65 -3.42
C LEU A 55 1.77 4.59 -2.22
N VAL A 56 0.69 4.84 -1.50
CA VAL A 56 0.68 5.70 -0.31
C VAL A 56 -0.16 5.01 0.76
N GLU A 57 0.44 4.73 1.92
CA GLU A 57 -0.30 4.26 3.07
C GLU A 57 -1.08 5.43 3.68
N VAL A 58 -2.40 5.32 3.64
CA VAL A 58 -3.31 6.30 4.23
C VAL A 58 -3.60 5.81 5.64
N SER A 59 -3.09 6.50 6.64
CA SER A 59 -3.45 6.19 8.03
C SER A 59 -4.87 6.69 8.28
N GLU A 60 -5.75 5.89 8.90
CA GLU A 60 -7.09 6.35 9.33
C GLU A 60 -7.02 7.46 10.41
N THR A 61 -5.83 7.79 10.92
CA THR A 61 -5.61 8.98 11.74
C THR A 61 -5.70 10.22 10.85
N GLY A 62 -6.89 10.80 10.87
CA GLY A 62 -7.28 11.96 10.08
C GLY A 62 -6.31 13.13 10.16
N SER A 63 -6.30 13.88 9.07
CA SER A 63 -6.30 15.35 9.07
C SER A 63 -5.98 16.01 10.42
N GLN A 64 -4.71 16.03 10.82
CA GLN A 64 -4.21 17.14 11.62
C GLN A 64 -3.83 18.27 10.64
N PHE A 65 -4.87 18.87 10.04
CA PHE A 65 -4.83 20.30 9.81
C PHE A 65 -4.96 20.93 11.18
N LYS A 66 -3.95 21.69 11.58
CA LYS A 66 -4.16 22.91 12.37
C LYS A 66 -2.94 23.81 12.16
N ASP A 67 -3.23 24.90 11.46
CA ASP A 67 -2.50 26.15 11.42
C ASP A 67 -2.05 26.63 12.82
#